data_AF-A0A7J9KGG9-F1
#
_entry.id   AF-A0A7J9KGG9-F1
#
_cell.length_a   1.000
_cell.length_b   1.000
_cell.length_c   1.000
_cell.angle_alpha   90.00
_cell.angle_beta   90.00
_cell.angle_gamma   90.00
#
_symmetry.space_group_name_H-M   'P 1'
#
loop_
_entity.id
_entity.type
_entity.pdbx_description
1 polymer ?
#
loop_
_entity_poly.entity_id
_entity_poly.type
_entity_poly.pdbx_seq_one_letter_code
_entity_poly.pdbx_strand_id
1 'polypeptide(L)'
;MPYESSIIVIESNDAGEATKVKHFKHMHNLMLGPFDGGYENSCDGCMLPISDPFYYCSECVFFLHKACAELPKMKNVWHELCREPLVLVSDKVFECAKCRHISNTFAYECSECESKRCLRCVIALTPGARTCLRHEHPLFFYKDYQGYCDACGNLTLGAFCCKDCNFVLHFGCFSLPITAHHKCDEHLLSLTAHDDNSYSESHYCDICEESRDINRWFYHCAICDTSVHVNCVLGKYPFLKLGSFFEGIDHPHPLTIVKKKYYYLDCDKCGKPCENLSLECSKLECKYIVHLDCVVNYTLRCFLWWRM
;
A
#
# COMPACT_ATOMS: atom_id res chain seq x y z
N MET A 1 11.35 26.44 -2.62
CA MET A 1 10.01 26.95 -3.01
C MET A 1 9.00 25.83 -2.76
N PRO A 2 8.12 25.91 -1.74
CA PRO A 2 7.48 24.71 -1.18
C PRO A 2 6.21 24.19 -1.92
N TYR A 3 6.00 24.51 -3.20
CA TYR A 3 4.76 24.14 -3.92
C TYR A 3 4.97 23.78 -5.39
N GLU A 4 6.12 23.23 -5.75
CA GLU A 4 6.32 22.79 -7.13
C GLU A 4 5.44 21.55 -7.41
N SER A 5 4.57 21.65 -8.41
CA SER A 5 3.69 20.56 -8.84
C SER A 5 4.50 19.36 -9.36
N SER A 6 4.02 18.14 -9.13
CA SER A 6 4.60 16.93 -9.74
C SER A 6 4.29 16.81 -11.23
N ILE A 7 3.33 17.60 -11.72
CA ILE A 7 2.92 17.63 -13.12
C ILE A 7 3.16 18.98 -13.78
N ILE A 8 3.42 18.93 -15.08
CA ILE A 8 3.33 20.08 -15.99
C ILE A 8 2.17 19.79 -16.94
N VAL A 9 1.16 20.65 -16.94
CA VAL A 9 -0.01 20.52 -17.81
C VAL A 9 0.38 20.83 -19.25
N ILE A 10 -0.01 19.95 -20.17
CA ILE A 10 0.19 20.09 -21.62
C ILE A 10 -1.12 20.51 -22.29
N GLU A 11 -2.21 19.83 -21.93
CA GLU A 11 -3.55 20.04 -22.48
C GLU A 11 -4.57 20.02 -21.32
N SER A 12 -5.63 20.83 -21.46
CA SER A 12 -6.78 20.87 -20.56
C SER A 12 -8.09 20.83 -21.35
N ASN A 13 -9.15 20.30 -20.74
CA ASN A 13 -10.51 20.36 -21.30
C ASN A 13 -11.18 21.72 -21.01
N ASP A 14 -12.39 21.92 -21.53
CA ASP A 14 -13.18 23.15 -21.36
C ASP A 14 -13.52 23.45 -19.90
N ALA A 15 -13.52 22.43 -19.02
CA ALA A 15 -13.72 22.58 -17.58
C ALA A 15 -12.42 22.98 -16.84
N GLY A 16 -11.30 23.16 -17.55
CA GLY A 16 -10.00 23.50 -16.98
C GLY A 16 -9.24 22.31 -16.37
N GLU A 17 -9.75 21.10 -16.52
CA GLU A 17 -9.11 19.89 -16.02
C GLU A 17 -8.00 19.44 -16.97
N ALA A 18 -6.82 19.16 -16.42
CA ALA A 18 -5.68 18.69 -17.19
C ALA A 18 -5.97 17.30 -17.79
N THR A 19 -5.97 17.21 -19.12
CA THR A 19 -6.21 15.96 -19.85
C THR A 19 -4.92 15.30 -20.27
N LYS A 20 -3.81 16.05 -20.30
CA LYS A 20 -2.48 15.54 -20.65
C LYS A 20 -1.40 16.25 -19.87
N VAL A 21 -0.51 15.49 -19.25
CA VAL A 21 0.51 16.01 -18.33
C VAL A 21 1.87 15.38 -18.56
N LYS A 22 2.94 16.13 -18.32
CA LYS A 22 4.27 15.56 -18.04
C LYS A 22 4.37 15.30 -16.55
N HIS A 23 4.72 14.09 -16.16
CA HIS A 23 4.94 13.74 -14.77
C HIS A 23 6.43 13.61 -14.48
N PHE A 24 6.93 14.18 -13.38
CA PHE A 24 8.37 14.23 -13.10
C PHE A 24 9.06 12.86 -12.95
N LYS A 25 8.28 11.78 -12.71
CA LYS A 25 8.78 10.40 -12.57
C LYS A 25 8.49 9.49 -13.76
N HIS A 26 7.87 10.00 -14.82
CA HIS A 26 7.60 9.19 -16.00
C HIS A 26 8.00 9.97 -17.27
N MET A 27 8.70 9.30 -18.18
CA MET A 27 9.30 9.99 -19.34
C MET A 27 8.27 10.34 -20.42
N HIS A 28 7.23 9.51 -20.58
CA HIS A 28 6.14 9.78 -21.51
C HIS A 28 5.10 10.71 -20.89
N ASN A 29 4.29 11.34 -21.75
CA ASN A 29 3.15 12.10 -21.28
C ASN A 29 2.08 11.14 -20.76
N LEU A 30 1.42 11.53 -19.67
CA LEU A 30 0.27 10.81 -19.16
C LEU A 30 -1.01 11.48 -19.64
N MET A 31 -2.00 10.66 -19.98
CA MET A 31 -3.31 11.11 -20.45
C MET A 31 -4.36 10.77 -19.39
N LEU A 32 -5.32 11.68 -19.19
CA LEU A 32 -6.45 11.43 -18.32
C LEU A 32 -7.36 10.41 -18.99
N GLY A 33 -7.53 9.25 -18.35
CA GLY A 33 -8.37 8.16 -18.86
C GLY A 33 -9.80 8.26 -18.34
N PRO A 34 -10.83 8.03 -19.18
CA PRO A 34 -12.14 7.67 -18.67
C PRO A 34 -12.04 6.29 -18.01
N PHE A 35 -12.83 6.05 -16.97
CA PHE A 35 -12.97 4.71 -16.41
C PHE A 35 -13.85 3.87 -17.32
N ASP A 36 -13.27 2.82 -17.90
CA ASP A 36 -13.98 1.80 -18.67
C ASP A 36 -14.13 0.47 -17.88
N GLY A 37 -13.78 0.46 -16.58
CA GLY A 37 -14.05 -0.65 -15.68
C GLY A 37 -13.32 -1.96 -16.00
N GLY A 38 -12.28 -1.95 -16.85
CA GLY A 38 -11.68 -3.18 -17.40
C GLY A 38 -10.27 -3.51 -16.95
N TYR A 39 -9.62 -2.71 -16.09
CA TYR A 39 -8.20 -2.88 -15.80
C TYR A 39 -7.95 -3.39 -14.38
N GLU A 40 -7.33 -4.57 -14.26
CA GLU A 40 -6.68 -5.06 -13.03
C GLU A 40 -5.43 -4.24 -12.64
N ASN A 41 -5.38 -2.96 -13.01
CA ASN A 41 -4.21 -2.12 -12.81
C ASN A 41 -4.26 -1.43 -11.44
N SER A 42 -3.10 -1.39 -10.80
CA SER A 42 -2.89 -0.65 -9.56
C SER A 42 -2.15 0.64 -9.85
N CYS A 43 -2.40 1.66 -9.04
CA CYS A 43 -1.65 2.91 -9.09
C CYS A 43 -0.18 2.70 -8.74
N ASP A 44 0.74 3.10 -9.62
CA ASP A 44 2.18 3.00 -9.41
C ASP A 44 2.68 3.90 -8.25
N GLY A 45 1.89 4.92 -7.90
CA GLY A 45 2.21 5.82 -6.80
C GLY A 45 1.87 5.24 -5.42
N CYS A 46 0.74 4.52 -5.28
CA CYS A 46 0.23 4.10 -3.97
C CYS A 46 -0.06 2.60 -3.84
N MET A 47 0.03 1.82 -4.92
CA MET A 47 -0.30 0.38 -5.01
C MET A 47 -1.72 0.00 -4.61
N LEU A 48 -2.65 0.97 -4.62
CA LEU A 48 -4.07 0.69 -4.50
C LEU A 48 -4.67 0.48 -5.90
N PRO A 49 -5.74 -0.32 -6.03
CA PRO A 49 -6.46 -0.46 -7.30
C PRO A 49 -6.85 0.89 -7.89
N ILE A 50 -6.80 1.00 -9.22
CA ILE A 50 -7.23 2.21 -9.91
C ILE A 50 -8.75 2.36 -9.78
N SER A 51 -9.15 3.56 -9.38
CA SER A 51 -10.54 4.06 -9.36
C SER A 51 -10.55 5.49 -9.90
N ASP A 52 -11.72 6.00 -10.26
CA ASP A 52 -11.91 7.24 -11.03
C ASP A 52 -11.40 8.50 -10.30
N PRO A 53 -10.93 9.55 -11.02
CA PRO A 53 -10.23 9.58 -12.31
C PRO A 53 -8.73 9.24 -12.17
N PHE A 54 -8.10 8.79 -13.27
CA PHE A 54 -6.68 8.41 -13.28
C PHE A 54 -5.95 8.87 -14.56
N TYR A 55 -4.63 9.01 -14.45
CA TYR A 55 -3.72 9.22 -15.57
C TYR A 55 -3.06 7.91 -15.97
N TYR A 56 -2.91 7.67 -17.27
CA TYR A 56 -2.21 6.51 -17.81
C TYR A 56 -1.22 6.89 -18.91
N CYS A 57 -0.22 6.04 -19.14
CA CYS A 57 0.66 6.13 -20.30
C CYS A 57 0.17 5.20 -21.41
N SER A 58 0.11 5.67 -22.65
CA SER A 58 -0.22 4.84 -23.82
C SER A 58 0.94 3.95 -24.29
N GLU A 59 2.15 4.25 -23.84
CA GLU A 59 3.39 3.59 -24.27
C GLU A 59 3.94 2.60 -23.23
N CYS A 60 3.47 2.68 -21.98
CA CYS A 60 3.97 1.92 -20.85
C CYS A 60 2.81 1.45 -19.97
N VAL A 61 3.00 0.35 -19.26
CA VAL A 61 2.10 -0.08 -18.16
C VAL A 61 2.37 0.80 -16.95
N PHE A 62 1.87 2.04 -16.99
CA PHE A 62 2.05 3.05 -15.93
C PHE A 62 0.74 3.82 -15.69
N PHE A 63 0.26 3.79 -14.46
CA PHE A 63 -1.03 4.33 -14.03
C PHE A 63 -0.88 5.09 -12.71
N LEU A 64 -1.49 6.25 -12.60
CA LEU A 64 -1.57 7.01 -11.37
C LEU A 64 -3.01 7.47 -11.15
N HIS A 65 -3.56 7.31 -9.94
CA HIS A 65 -4.74 8.11 -9.58
C HIS A 65 -4.45 9.58 -9.85
N LYS A 66 -5.45 10.34 -10.28
CA LYS A 66 -5.31 11.78 -10.51
C LYS A 66 -4.69 12.47 -9.28
N ALA A 67 -5.22 12.16 -8.11
CA ALA A 67 -4.70 12.67 -6.83
C ALA A 67 -3.26 12.24 -6.51
N CYS A 68 -2.80 11.08 -7.00
CA CYS A 68 -1.40 10.64 -6.85
C CYS A 68 -0.46 11.34 -7.83
N ALA A 69 -0.90 11.60 -9.06
CA ALA A 69 -0.13 12.34 -10.05
C ALA A 69 0.03 13.82 -9.67
N GLU A 70 -1.02 14.42 -9.11
CA GLU A 70 -1.09 15.85 -8.77
C GLU A 70 -0.53 16.18 -7.38
N LEU A 71 0.12 15.22 -6.71
CA LEU A 71 0.79 15.48 -5.43
C LEU A 71 1.84 16.58 -5.58
N PRO A 72 2.02 17.45 -4.57
CA PRO A 72 3.11 18.41 -4.61
C PRO A 72 4.46 17.69 -4.45
N LYS A 73 5.52 18.20 -5.08
CA LYS A 73 6.88 17.66 -4.88
C LYS A 73 7.39 17.87 -3.45
N MET A 74 6.85 18.88 -2.76
CA MET A 74 7.17 19.21 -1.38
C MET A 74 5.88 19.33 -0.56
N LYS A 75 5.85 18.73 0.63
CA LYS A 75 4.70 18.84 1.54
C LYS A 75 5.16 19.19 2.94
N ASN A 76 4.55 20.25 3.50
CA ASN A 76 4.71 20.60 4.90
C ASN A 76 3.76 19.72 5.72
N VAL A 77 4.29 18.61 6.24
CA VAL A 77 3.56 17.81 7.23
C VAL A 77 4.13 18.17 8.59
N TRP A 78 3.45 19.08 9.29
CA TRP A 78 3.80 19.49 10.64
C TRP A 78 3.92 18.25 11.53
N HIS A 79 5.12 17.98 12.04
CA HIS A 79 5.36 16.95 13.04
C HIS A 79 6.32 17.51 14.09
N GLU A 80 6.13 17.11 15.34
CA GLU A 80 6.85 17.62 16.52
C GLU A 80 8.39 17.48 16.48
N LEU A 81 8.94 16.75 15.50
CA LEU A 81 10.36 16.36 15.43
C LEU A 81 11.09 16.74 14.13
N CYS A 82 10.38 17.23 13.10
CA CYS A 82 11.00 17.71 11.84
C CYS A 82 10.11 18.85 11.30
N ARG A 83 10.69 20.05 11.15
CA ARG A 83 10.02 21.24 10.60
C ARG A 83 10.26 21.41 9.10
N GLU A 84 11.17 20.63 8.53
CA GLU A 84 11.52 20.68 7.12
C GLU A 84 10.44 20.07 6.23
N PRO A 85 10.28 20.59 4.98
CA PRO A 85 9.36 20.04 4.02
C PRO A 85 9.76 18.61 3.66
N LEU A 86 8.76 17.74 3.53
CA LEU A 86 8.99 16.40 3.01
C LEU A 86 9.09 16.46 1.48
N VAL A 87 10.05 15.75 0.90
CA VAL A 87 10.26 15.64 -0.54
C VAL A 87 9.65 14.35 -1.08
N LEU A 88 8.95 14.44 -2.20
CA LEU A 88 8.37 13.27 -2.89
C LEU A 88 9.48 12.46 -3.58
N VAL A 89 9.65 11.22 -3.13
CA VAL A 89 10.65 10.24 -3.62
C VAL A 89 9.96 8.96 -4.11
N SER A 90 10.68 8.13 -4.88
CA SER A 90 10.18 6.89 -5.49
C SER A 90 11.33 5.91 -5.75
N ASP A 91 10.98 4.69 -6.18
CA ASP A 91 11.86 3.69 -6.82
C ASP A 91 12.96 3.07 -5.94
N LYS A 92 12.96 3.37 -4.63
CA LYS A 92 13.78 2.69 -3.63
C LYS A 92 12.90 1.97 -2.64
N VAL A 93 13.29 0.76 -2.26
CA VAL A 93 12.60 0.04 -1.18
C VAL A 93 12.82 0.78 0.13
N PHE A 94 11.74 0.98 0.88
CA PHE A 94 11.78 1.61 2.19
C PHE A 94 10.73 1.00 3.12
N GLU A 95 10.97 1.15 4.41
CA GLU A 95 9.96 0.90 5.44
C GLU A 95 9.30 2.22 5.85
N CYS A 96 7.98 2.28 5.82
CA CYS A 96 7.25 3.46 6.23
C CYS A 96 7.38 3.69 7.75
N ALA A 97 7.83 4.87 8.16
CA ALA A 97 8.00 5.22 9.57
C ALA A 97 6.70 5.22 10.41
N LYS A 98 5.52 5.21 9.77
CA LYS A 98 4.21 5.25 10.44
C LYS A 98 3.51 3.89 10.47
N CYS A 99 3.30 3.27 9.31
CA CYS A 99 2.61 1.97 9.24
C CYS A 99 3.55 0.75 9.23
N ARG A 100 4.88 0.96 9.16
CA ARG A 100 5.89 -0.10 9.11
C ARG A 100 5.77 -1.07 7.91
N HIS A 101 4.91 -0.75 6.94
CA HIS A 101 4.86 -1.48 5.68
C HIS A 101 6.08 -1.17 4.83
N ILE A 102 6.61 -2.20 4.19
CA ILE A 102 7.65 -2.08 3.17
C ILE A 102 6.98 -1.75 1.84
N SER A 103 7.53 -0.76 1.15
CA SER A 103 7.01 -0.21 -0.11
C SER A 103 8.19 0.24 -0.97
N ASN A 104 8.00 0.28 -2.28
CA ASN A 104 8.94 0.89 -3.25
C ASN A 104 8.23 1.89 -4.17
N THR A 105 7.05 2.31 -3.74
CA THR A 105 6.14 3.24 -4.40
C THR A 105 6.53 4.68 -4.07
N PHE A 106 5.67 5.65 -4.41
CA PHE A 106 5.89 7.03 -3.97
C PHE A 106 5.87 7.13 -2.44
N ALA A 107 6.75 7.98 -1.93
CA ALA A 107 6.92 8.27 -0.51
C ALA A 107 7.32 9.72 -0.32
N TYR A 108 7.11 10.22 0.88
CA TYR A 108 7.63 11.51 1.31
C TYR A 108 8.77 11.27 2.29
N GLU A 109 9.92 11.88 2.03
CA GLU A 109 11.14 11.79 2.83
C GLU A 109 11.44 13.14 3.50
N CYS A 110 11.68 13.15 4.81
CA CYS A 110 12.22 14.35 5.49
C CYS A 110 13.72 14.40 5.27
N SER A 111 14.23 15.50 4.72
CA SER A 111 15.66 15.67 4.42
C SER A 111 16.57 15.64 5.64
N GLU A 112 16.06 15.98 6.83
CA GLU A 112 16.88 15.99 8.06
C GLU A 112 16.96 14.63 8.75
N CYS A 113 15.83 13.91 8.85
CA CYS A 113 15.76 12.65 9.59
C CYS A 113 15.81 11.41 8.69
N GLU A 114 15.87 11.60 7.38
CA GLU A 114 15.89 10.54 6.34
C GLU A 114 14.69 9.56 6.43
N SER A 115 13.69 9.90 7.24
CA SER A 115 12.53 9.06 7.49
C SER A 115 11.57 9.15 6.32
N LYS A 116 11.16 7.97 5.81
CA LYS A 116 10.25 7.84 4.68
C LYS A 116 8.85 7.51 5.16
N ARG A 117 7.84 8.16 4.57
CA ARG A 117 6.42 7.93 4.84
C ARG A 117 5.73 7.61 3.52
N CYS A 118 5.03 6.48 3.44
CA CYS A 118 4.28 6.15 2.23
C CYS A 118 3.13 7.14 2.02
N LEU A 119 2.67 7.29 0.78
CA LEU A 119 1.57 8.19 0.43
C LEU A 119 0.32 7.94 1.28
N ARG A 120 -0.03 6.67 1.52
CA ARG A 120 -1.21 6.27 2.30
C ARG A 120 -1.20 6.90 3.70
N CYS A 121 -0.07 6.84 4.40
CA CYS A 121 0.07 7.48 5.71
C CYS A 121 0.11 9.01 5.65
N VAL A 122 0.67 9.59 4.59
CA VAL A 122 0.68 11.06 4.42
C VAL A 122 -0.71 11.61 4.12
N ILE A 123 -1.52 10.86 3.36
CA ILE A 123 -2.92 11.16 3.10
C ILE A 123 -3.71 11.03 4.40
N ALA A 124 -3.54 9.93 5.14
CA ALA A 124 -4.17 9.69 6.44
C ALA A 124 -3.94 10.83 7.45
N LEU A 125 -2.74 11.42 7.44
CA LEU A 125 -2.37 12.53 8.32
C LEU A 125 -2.89 13.90 7.85
N THR A 126 -3.53 13.99 6.69
CA THR A 126 -4.10 15.24 6.20
C THR A 126 -5.43 15.50 6.93
N PRO A 127 -5.68 16.71 7.46
CA PRO A 127 -6.94 17.01 8.13
C PRO A 127 -8.15 16.71 7.25
N GLY A 128 -9.17 16.07 7.81
CA GLY A 128 -10.36 15.67 7.07
C GLY A 128 -10.17 14.40 6.21
N ALA A 129 -9.06 13.67 6.39
CA ALA A 129 -8.92 12.33 5.82
C ALA A 129 -10.09 11.46 6.31
N ARG A 130 -10.96 11.10 5.37
CA ARG A 130 -12.04 10.16 5.62
C ARG A 130 -11.49 8.75 5.47
N THR A 131 -12.03 7.84 6.26
CA THR A 131 -11.74 6.44 6.04
C THR A 131 -12.30 6.02 4.68
N CYS A 132 -11.73 4.91 4.26
CA CYS A 132 -12.08 4.17 3.07
C CYS A 132 -13.31 3.24 3.32
N LEU A 133 -13.84 3.14 4.54
CA LEU A 133 -14.77 2.08 4.91
C LEU A 133 -15.97 2.62 5.69
N ARG A 134 -17.07 2.96 5.00
CA ARG A 134 -18.45 3.28 5.48
C ARG A 134 -18.60 4.15 6.74
N HIS A 135 -17.52 4.70 7.26
CA HIS A 135 -17.48 5.53 8.44
C HIS A 135 -17.37 6.98 7.98
N GLU A 136 -18.48 7.69 8.16
CA GLU A 136 -18.73 8.99 7.54
C GLU A 136 -18.03 10.14 8.28
N HIS A 137 -17.62 9.92 9.54
CA HIS A 137 -16.98 10.95 10.34
C HIS A 137 -15.48 11.05 10.05
N PRO A 138 -14.90 12.27 10.09
CA PRO A 138 -13.45 12.45 9.98
C PRO A 138 -12.70 11.81 11.16
N LEU A 139 -11.60 11.13 10.87
CA LEU A 139 -10.69 10.66 11.90
C LEU A 139 -9.56 11.65 12.15
N PHE A 140 -9.17 11.76 13.41
CA PHE A 140 -8.04 12.58 13.83
C PHE A 140 -7.00 11.71 14.49
N PHE A 141 -5.73 11.99 14.21
CA PHE A 141 -4.64 11.26 14.84
C PHE A 141 -4.36 11.77 16.26
N TYR A 142 -4.41 10.87 17.24
CA TYR A 142 -4.04 11.11 18.62
C TYR A 142 -2.82 10.28 18.95
N LYS A 143 -1.71 10.94 19.33
CA LYS A 143 -0.43 10.29 19.62
C LYS A 143 -0.45 9.49 20.92
N ASP A 144 -1.11 10.02 21.94
CA ASP A 144 -1.13 9.45 23.29
C ASP A 144 -2.32 8.51 23.53
N TYR A 145 -3.05 8.17 22.46
CA TYR A 145 -4.13 7.20 22.55
C TYR A 145 -3.56 5.81 22.84
N GLN A 146 -4.14 5.12 23.81
CA GLN A 146 -3.86 3.72 24.11
C GLN A 146 -5.19 2.97 24.18
N GLY A 147 -5.33 1.96 23.34
CA GLY A 147 -6.56 1.18 23.22
C GLY A 147 -6.49 0.20 22.07
N TYR A 148 -7.63 -0.36 21.67
CA TYR A 148 -7.71 -1.38 20.65
C TYR A 148 -8.17 -0.79 19.32
N CYS A 149 -7.66 -1.35 18.23
CA CYS A 149 -8.06 -0.99 16.88
C CYS A 149 -9.28 -1.82 16.44
N ASP A 150 -10.31 -1.15 15.94
CA ASP A 150 -11.57 -1.79 15.50
C ASP A 150 -11.40 -2.68 14.26
N ALA A 151 -10.30 -2.53 13.53
CA ALA A 151 -10.04 -3.33 12.34
C ALA A 151 -9.35 -4.67 12.63
N CYS A 152 -8.39 -4.69 13.56
CA CYS A 152 -7.54 -5.86 13.78
C CYS A 152 -7.61 -6.39 15.21
N GLY A 153 -8.29 -5.70 16.13
CA GLY A 153 -8.40 -6.08 17.53
C GLY A 153 -7.13 -5.91 18.37
N ASN A 154 -6.03 -5.39 17.81
CA ASN A 154 -4.76 -5.26 18.53
C ASN A 154 -4.61 -3.91 19.23
N LEU A 155 -3.81 -3.92 20.30
CA LEU A 155 -3.44 -2.71 21.03
C LEU A 155 -2.67 -1.74 20.12
N THR A 156 -2.94 -0.44 20.28
CA THR A 156 -2.23 0.64 19.59
C THR A 156 -1.64 1.64 20.58
N LEU A 157 -0.50 2.21 20.20
CA LEU A 157 0.06 3.41 20.80
C LEU A 157 0.01 4.50 19.74
N GLY A 158 -0.93 5.42 19.91
CA GLY A 158 -1.33 6.41 18.93
C GLY A 158 -2.26 5.84 17.85
N ALA A 159 -3.38 6.51 17.58
CA ALA A 159 -4.38 6.03 16.63
C ALA A 159 -5.17 7.15 15.97
N PHE A 160 -5.81 6.79 14.86
CA PHE A 160 -6.86 7.60 14.27
C PHE A 160 -8.15 7.35 15.01
N CYS A 161 -8.70 8.37 15.65
CA CYS A 161 -9.93 8.25 16.43
C CYS A 161 -11.02 9.17 15.88
N CYS A 162 -12.25 8.65 15.84
CA CYS A 162 -13.46 9.40 15.60
C CYS A 162 -13.93 10.04 16.91
N LYS A 163 -14.21 11.34 16.90
CA LYS A 163 -14.81 12.02 18.07
C LYS A 163 -16.27 11.65 18.28
N ASP A 164 -16.99 11.34 17.20
CA ASP A 164 -18.44 11.17 17.22
C ASP A 164 -18.89 9.75 17.60
N CYS A 165 -18.10 8.70 17.35
CA CYS A 165 -18.53 7.31 17.59
C CYS A 165 -17.44 6.38 18.17
N ASN A 166 -16.38 6.92 18.79
CA ASN A 166 -15.30 6.15 19.41
C ASN A 166 -14.59 5.12 18.49
N PHE A 167 -14.72 5.27 17.18
CA PHE A 167 -14.06 4.39 16.22
C PHE A 167 -12.56 4.69 16.13
N VAL A 168 -11.72 3.66 16.12
CA VAL A 168 -10.27 3.72 16.32
C VAL A 168 -9.55 2.81 15.34
N LEU A 169 -8.57 3.37 14.63
CA LEU A 169 -7.73 2.63 13.67
C LEU A 169 -6.23 2.85 13.88
N HIS A 170 -5.45 1.78 13.72
CA HIS A 170 -4.00 1.85 13.49
C HIS A 170 -3.67 2.56 12.18
N PHE A 171 -2.42 3.05 12.04
CA PHE A 171 -1.89 3.53 10.76
C PHE A 171 -1.98 2.48 9.63
N GLY A 172 -1.63 1.23 9.93
CA GLY A 172 -1.68 0.13 8.96
C GLY A 172 -3.11 -0.16 8.53
N CYS A 173 -4.02 -0.31 9.49
CA CYS A 173 -5.43 -0.59 9.25
C CYS A 173 -6.15 0.54 8.51
N PHE A 174 -5.85 1.80 8.83
CA PHE A 174 -6.34 2.96 8.07
C PHE A 174 -5.93 2.90 6.59
N SER A 175 -4.73 2.36 6.32
CA SER A 175 -4.13 2.32 4.98
C SER A 175 -4.50 1.09 4.16
N LEU A 176 -5.40 0.23 4.66
CA LEU A 176 -5.82 -0.98 3.93
C LEU A 176 -6.63 -0.60 2.68
N PRO A 177 -6.43 -1.30 1.54
CA PRO A 177 -7.25 -1.12 0.35
C PRO A 177 -8.74 -1.43 0.64
N ILE A 178 -9.66 -0.57 0.18
CA ILE A 178 -11.10 -0.86 0.26
C ILE A 178 -11.41 -2.11 -0.54
N THR A 179 -10.84 -2.20 -1.73
CA THR A 179 -11.01 -3.32 -2.63
C THR A 179 -9.66 -3.95 -2.91
N ALA A 180 -9.67 -5.25 -3.14
CA ALA A 180 -8.48 -5.98 -3.51
C ALA A 180 -8.84 -7.07 -4.52
N HIS A 181 -8.00 -7.19 -5.55
CA HIS A 181 -8.05 -8.33 -6.46
C HIS A 181 -7.23 -9.48 -5.88
N HIS A 182 -7.74 -10.70 -5.99
CA HIS A 182 -6.99 -11.89 -5.63
C HIS A 182 -7.46 -13.09 -6.44
N LYS A 183 -6.53 -13.95 -6.84
CA LYS A 183 -6.77 -15.15 -7.67
C LYS A 183 -7.80 -16.17 -7.15
N CYS A 184 -8.34 -15.98 -5.94
CA CYS A 184 -9.39 -16.83 -5.41
C CYS A 184 -10.78 -16.45 -5.94
N ASP A 185 -10.93 -15.23 -6.45
CA ASP A 185 -12.19 -14.68 -6.94
C ASP A 185 -11.91 -13.84 -8.18
N GLU A 186 -12.79 -13.92 -9.19
CA GLU A 186 -12.69 -13.09 -10.39
C GLU A 186 -13.16 -11.64 -10.12
N HIS A 187 -13.95 -11.44 -9.05
CA HIS A 187 -14.43 -10.13 -8.64
C HIS A 187 -13.52 -9.48 -7.59
N LEU A 188 -13.59 -8.15 -7.51
CA LEU A 188 -12.93 -7.41 -6.44
C LEU A 188 -13.56 -7.74 -5.08
N LEU A 189 -12.73 -8.19 -4.16
CA LEU A 189 -13.15 -8.37 -2.77
C LEU A 189 -13.20 -7.02 -2.10
N SER A 190 -14.28 -6.76 -1.37
CA SER A 190 -14.45 -5.52 -0.60
C SER A 190 -14.12 -5.76 0.86
N LEU A 191 -13.34 -4.85 1.44
CA LEU A 191 -13.01 -4.83 2.86
C LEU A 191 -14.32 -4.54 3.62
N THR A 192 -14.58 -5.37 4.62
CA THR A 192 -15.84 -5.40 5.35
C THR A 192 -15.54 -5.41 6.83
N ALA A 193 -16.21 -4.51 7.54
CA ALA A 193 -16.38 -4.57 8.99
C ALA A 193 -17.66 -5.36 9.29
N HIS A 194 -17.78 -5.91 10.48
CA HIS A 194 -18.99 -6.59 10.94
C HIS A 194 -20.27 -5.82 10.55
N ASP A 195 -21.24 -6.52 9.95
CA ASP A 195 -22.58 -5.99 9.73
C ASP A 195 -23.50 -6.75 10.69
N ASP A 196 -24.17 -6.03 11.61
CA ASP A 196 -25.01 -6.60 12.67
C ASP A 196 -26.23 -7.41 12.13
N ASN A 197 -26.39 -7.53 10.80
CA ASN A 197 -27.59 -8.02 10.14
C ASN A 197 -27.38 -9.05 9.02
N SER A 198 -26.29 -9.83 8.99
CA SER A 198 -26.17 -10.92 8.00
C SER A 198 -25.73 -12.25 8.58
N TYR A 199 -26.61 -13.23 8.36
CA TYR A 199 -26.42 -14.67 8.49
C TYR A 199 -25.30 -15.21 7.55
N SER A 200 -24.09 -14.65 7.61
CA SER A 200 -22.93 -15.32 6.99
C SER A 200 -22.45 -16.40 7.95
N GLU A 201 -22.91 -17.63 7.74
CA GLU A 201 -22.49 -18.83 8.48
C GLU A 201 -20.98 -19.15 8.28
N SER A 202 -20.28 -18.45 7.38
CA SER A 202 -18.86 -18.65 7.09
C SER A 202 -17.96 -17.89 8.09
N HIS A 203 -17.80 -18.52 9.26
CA HIS A 203 -16.75 -18.18 10.23
C HIS A 203 -15.35 -18.63 9.79
N TYR A 204 -15.16 -19.00 8.52
CA TYR A 204 -13.92 -19.54 7.99
C TYR A 204 -13.45 -18.69 6.82
N CYS A 205 -12.14 -18.70 6.59
CA CYS A 205 -11.53 -18.08 5.43
C CYS A 205 -11.48 -19.07 4.27
N ASP A 206 -12.02 -18.71 3.10
CA ASP A 206 -12.06 -19.61 1.94
C ASP A 206 -10.68 -19.89 1.31
N ILE A 207 -9.62 -19.19 1.74
CA ILE A 207 -8.25 -19.41 1.25
C ILE A 207 -7.48 -20.39 2.14
N CYS A 208 -7.54 -20.22 3.47
CA CYS A 208 -6.74 -21.03 4.40
C CYS A 208 -7.58 -22.03 5.20
N GLU A 209 -8.90 -22.00 5.07
CA GLU A 209 -9.86 -22.86 5.80
C GLU A 209 -9.78 -22.71 7.33
N GLU A 210 -9.08 -21.68 7.83
CA GLU A 210 -8.98 -21.37 9.25
C GLU A 210 -10.12 -20.47 9.71
N SER A 211 -10.48 -20.58 10.99
CA SER A 211 -11.51 -19.74 11.60
C SER A 211 -11.14 -18.26 11.56
N ARG A 212 -12.13 -17.42 11.35
CA ARG A 212 -12.03 -15.96 11.30
C ARG A 212 -12.57 -15.36 12.59
N ASP A 213 -11.80 -14.45 13.17
CA ASP A 213 -12.25 -13.66 14.31
C ASP A 213 -13.37 -12.71 13.83
N ILE A 214 -14.54 -12.83 14.47
CA ILE A 214 -15.74 -12.05 14.14
C ILE A 214 -15.54 -10.54 14.35
N ASN A 215 -14.62 -10.16 15.25
CA ASN A 215 -14.35 -8.77 15.59
C ASN A 215 -13.29 -8.13 14.68
N ARG A 216 -12.80 -8.85 13.67
CA ARG A 216 -11.75 -8.36 12.76
C ARG A 216 -12.29 -8.17 11.37
N TRP A 217 -11.72 -7.17 10.70
CA TRP A 217 -12.00 -6.91 9.30
C TRP A 217 -11.53 -8.06 8.42
N PHE A 218 -12.22 -8.20 7.30
CA PHE A 218 -12.00 -9.24 6.32
C PHE A 218 -12.41 -8.74 4.95
N TYR A 219 -11.99 -9.45 3.91
CA TYR A 219 -12.40 -9.18 2.56
C TYR A 219 -13.56 -10.10 2.19
N HIS A 220 -14.59 -9.54 1.58
CA HIS A 220 -15.80 -10.25 1.18
C HIS A 220 -16.21 -9.88 -0.24
N CYS A 221 -16.59 -10.89 -1.03
CA CYS A 221 -17.24 -10.72 -2.32
C CYS A 221 -18.71 -11.11 -2.18
N ALA A 222 -19.61 -10.13 -2.31
CA ALA A 222 -21.05 -10.39 -2.20
C ALA A 222 -21.63 -11.18 -3.39
N ILE A 223 -20.92 -11.24 -4.52
CA ILE A 223 -21.36 -11.96 -5.73
C ILE A 223 -21.05 -13.46 -5.59
N CYS A 224 -19.84 -13.79 -5.15
CA CYS A 224 -19.38 -15.18 -4.99
C CYS A 224 -19.56 -15.71 -3.56
N ASP A 225 -20.03 -14.88 -2.64
CA ASP A 225 -20.10 -15.17 -1.20
C ASP A 225 -18.76 -15.59 -0.57
N THR A 226 -17.65 -15.12 -1.15
CA THR A 226 -16.29 -15.48 -0.72
C THR A 226 -15.85 -14.55 0.42
N SER A 227 -15.47 -15.14 1.56
CA SER A 227 -15.00 -14.46 2.77
C SER A 227 -13.59 -14.90 3.13
N VAL A 228 -12.66 -13.95 3.18
CA VAL A 228 -11.23 -14.26 3.32
C VAL A 228 -10.53 -13.29 4.26
N HIS A 229 -9.54 -13.78 5.02
CA HIS A 229 -8.75 -12.90 5.90
C HIS A 229 -8.01 -11.83 5.09
N VAL A 230 -7.85 -10.65 5.69
CA VAL A 230 -7.07 -9.53 5.11
C VAL A 230 -5.69 -10.00 4.65
N ASN A 231 -4.99 -10.80 5.45
CA ASN A 231 -3.65 -11.27 5.12
C ASN A 231 -3.59 -12.34 4.04
N CYS A 232 -4.65 -13.14 3.88
CA CYS A 232 -4.69 -14.15 2.83
C CYS A 232 -4.75 -13.49 1.44
N VAL A 233 -5.42 -12.34 1.35
CA VAL A 233 -5.54 -11.53 0.14
C VAL A 233 -4.28 -10.69 -0.11
N LEU A 234 -3.90 -9.90 0.88
CA LEU A 234 -2.84 -8.90 0.77
C LEU A 234 -1.43 -9.46 0.88
N GLY A 235 -1.29 -10.61 1.56
CA GLY A 235 -0.01 -11.20 1.88
C GLY A 235 0.86 -10.34 2.80
N LYS A 236 2.13 -10.72 2.87
CA LYS A 236 3.11 -10.14 3.79
C LYS A 236 3.62 -8.74 3.37
N TYR A 237 3.66 -8.46 2.06
CA TYR A 237 4.14 -7.17 1.53
C TYR A 237 3.14 -6.58 0.53
N PRO A 238 1.96 -6.11 0.98
CA PRO A 238 0.87 -5.68 0.09
C PRO A 238 1.21 -4.54 -0.85
N PHE A 239 2.15 -3.69 -0.45
CA PHE A 239 2.44 -2.44 -1.14
C PHE A 239 3.81 -2.45 -1.84
N LEU A 240 4.40 -3.63 -1.99
CA LEU A 240 5.69 -3.78 -2.65
C LEU A 240 5.45 -4.19 -4.10
N LYS A 241 5.88 -3.34 -5.03
CA LYS A 241 5.82 -3.58 -6.46
C LYS A 241 6.87 -4.63 -6.87
N LEU A 242 6.43 -5.66 -7.59
CA LEU A 242 7.30 -6.69 -8.15
C LEU A 242 8.07 -6.16 -9.37
N GLY A 243 9.19 -6.80 -9.70
CA GLY A 243 10.01 -6.44 -10.86
C GLY A 243 10.90 -5.21 -10.68
N SER A 244 10.74 -4.46 -9.58
CA SER A 244 11.63 -3.35 -9.24
C SER A 244 12.99 -3.85 -8.78
N PHE A 245 14.01 -3.03 -9.05
CA PHE A 245 15.37 -3.27 -8.54
C PHE A 245 15.45 -3.03 -7.04
N PHE A 246 16.27 -3.84 -6.39
CA PHE A 246 16.64 -3.72 -5.00
C PHE A 246 18.14 -3.44 -4.94
N GLU A 247 18.53 -2.31 -4.36
CA GLU A 247 19.92 -1.99 -4.08
C GLU A 247 20.37 -2.87 -2.90
N GLY A 248 21.00 -4.01 -3.21
CA GLY A 248 21.50 -4.97 -2.22
C GLY A 248 22.85 -4.55 -1.65
N ILE A 249 23.02 -4.72 -0.33
CA ILE A 249 24.29 -4.47 0.37
C ILE A 249 25.23 -5.68 0.27
N ASP A 250 24.68 -6.88 0.03
CA ASP A 250 25.39 -8.16 0.20
C ASP A 250 25.61 -8.94 -1.10
N HIS A 251 25.39 -8.31 -2.27
CA HIS A 251 25.64 -8.96 -3.56
C HIS A 251 26.06 -7.91 -4.61
N PRO A 252 27.10 -8.18 -5.45
CA PRO A 252 27.65 -7.19 -6.38
C PRO A 252 26.75 -6.88 -7.59
N HIS A 253 25.74 -7.70 -7.87
CA HIS A 253 24.81 -7.46 -8.98
C HIS A 253 23.47 -6.90 -8.47
N PRO A 254 22.75 -6.12 -9.29
CA PRO A 254 21.39 -5.71 -8.98
C PRO A 254 20.50 -6.91 -8.71
N LEU A 255 19.65 -6.79 -7.69
CA LEU A 255 18.64 -7.79 -7.37
C LEU A 255 17.28 -7.27 -7.83
N THR A 256 16.37 -8.16 -8.21
CA THR A 256 15.00 -7.86 -8.59
C THR A 256 14.05 -8.54 -7.62
N ILE A 257 12.98 -7.83 -7.24
CA ILE A 257 11.93 -8.38 -6.38
C ILE A 257 11.05 -9.31 -7.21
N VAL A 258 11.01 -10.59 -6.85
CA VAL A 258 10.25 -11.62 -7.56
C VAL A 258 9.32 -12.37 -6.61
N LYS A 259 8.20 -12.85 -7.14
CA LYS A 259 7.30 -13.79 -6.46
C LYS A 259 7.45 -15.15 -7.16
N LYS A 260 8.11 -16.11 -6.52
CA LYS A 260 8.28 -17.45 -7.08
C LYS A 260 6.96 -18.23 -6.96
N LYS A 261 6.53 -18.86 -8.04
CA LYS A 261 5.32 -19.71 -8.08
C LYS A 261 5.66 -21.21 -8.11
N TYR A 262 6.83 -21.57 -8.65
CA TYR A 262 7.28 -22.95 -8.85
C TYR A 262 8.80 -23.04 -8.71
N TYR A 263 9.33 -24.19 -8.29
CA TYR A 263 10.76 -24.48 -8.08
C TYR A 263 11.44 -23.57 -7.07
N TYR A 264 11.37 -23.98 -5.80
CA TYR A 264 11.97 -23.24 -4.70
C TYR A 264 13.47 -23.54 -4.63
N LEU A 265 14.27 -22.61 -5.12
CA LEU A 265 15.69 -22.59 -4.77
C LEU A 265 15.84 -22.24 -3.29
N ASP A 266 16.85 -22.80 -2.66
CA ASP A 266 17.16 -22.46 -1.27
C ASP A 266 17.78 -21.07 -1.21
N CYS A 267 17.34 -20.29 -0.22
CA CYS A 267 17.88 -18.97 0.05
C CYS A 267 19.36 -19.06 0.41
N ASP A 268 20.22 -18.34 -0.32
CA ASP A 268 21.68 -18.34 -0.13
C ASP A 268 22.12 -17.91 1.29
N LYS A 269 21.24 -17.23 2.05
CA LYS A 269 21.52 -16.79 3.43
C LYS A 269 21.06 -17.76 4.52
N CYS A 270 19.87 -18.34 4.39
CA CYS A 270 19.27 -19.15 5.47
C CYS A 270 19.08 -20.62 5.13
N GLY A 271 19.34 -21.02 3.88
CA GLY A 271 19.22 -22.39 3.40
C GLY A 271 17.79 -22.92 3.33
N LYS A 272 16.77 -22.08 3.53
CA LYS A 272 15.36 -22.48 3.42
C LYS A 272 14.81 -22.18 2.01
N PRO A 273 13.83 -22.96 1.53
CA PRO A 273 13.19 -22.73 0.25
C PRO A 273 12.59 -21.31 0.11
N CYS A 274 12.82 -20.68 -1.04
CA CYS A 274 12.22 -19.39 -1.41
C CYS A 274 10.77 -19.56 -1.91
N GLU A 275 9.86 -19.85 -1.00
CA GLU A 275 8.45 -20.18 -1.31
C GLU A 275 7.57 -19.00 -1.71
N ASN A 276 8.03 -17.78 -1.42
CA ASN A 276 7.25 -16.56 -1.55
C ASN A 276 8.09 -15.44 -2.20
N LEU A 277 7.93 -14.21 -1.70
CA LEU A 277 8.65 -13.04 -2.17
C LEU A 277 10.15 -13.18 -1.87
N SER A 278 10.96 -13.06 -2.91
CA SER A 278 12.42 -13.21 -2.85
C SER A 278 13.11 -12.15 -3.70
N LEU A 279 14.40 -11.94 -3.44
CA LEU A 279 15.29 -11.14 -4.26
C LEU A 279 16.13 -12.06 -5.11
N GLU A 280 16.04 -11.91 -6.43
CA GLU A 280 16.77 -12.71 -7.41
C GLU A 280 17.77 -11.83 -8.15
N CYS A 281 18.98 -12.34 -8.38
CA CYS A 281 19.97 -11.63 -9.16
C CYS A 281 19.52 -11.42 -10.60
N SER A 282 19.61 -10.18 -11.10
CA SER A 282 19.20 -9.86 -12.47
C SER A 282 20.18 -10.37 -13.54
N LYS A 283 21.36 -10.89 -13.15
CA LYS A 283 22.37 -11.40 -14.08
C LYS A 283 22.10 -12.87 -14.40
N LEU A 284 21.90 -13.19 -15.67
CA LEU A 284 21.51 -14.53 -16.17
C LEU A 284 22.36 -15.70 -15.65
N GLU A 285 23.67 -15.49 -15.48
CA GLU A 285 24.60 -16.53 -15.03
C GLU A 285 24.68 -16.67 -13.51
N CYS A 286 24.08 -15.74 -12.76
CA CYS A 286 24.14 -15.70 -11.31
C CYS A 286 22.82 -16.21 -10.72
N LYS A 287 22.88 -17.37 -10.06
CA LYS A 287 21.70 -18.02 -9.44
C LYS A 287 21.39 -17.51 -8.03
N TYR A 288 21.98 -16.39 -7.64
CA TYR A 288 21.84 -15.87 -6.28
C TYR A 288 20.39 -15.47 -6.02
N ILE A 289 19.83 -16.01 -4.94
CA ILE A 289 18.48 -15.77 -4.49
C ILE A 289 18.41 -15.76 -2.97
N VAL A 290 17.71 -14.77 -2.42
CA VAL A 290 17.55 -14.63 -0.97
C VAL A 290 16.14 -14.20 -0.62
N HIS A 291 15.63 -14.62 0.54
CA HIS A 291 14.39 -14.05 1.07
C HIS A 291 14.55 -12.56 1.29
N LEU A 292 13.48 -11.80 1.04
CA LEU A 292 13.48 -10.36 1.36
C LEU A 292 13.79 -10.13 2.86
N ASP A 293 13.20 -10.94 3.74
CA ASP A 293 13.46 -10.86 5.20
C ASP A 293 14.93 -11.08 5.59
N CYS A 294 15.66 -11.94 4.85
CA CYS A 294 17.07 -12.23 5.13
C CYS A 294 18.02 -11.07 4.75
N VAL A 295 17.57 -10.14 3.93
CA VAL A 295 18.33 -8.95 3.54
C VAL A 295 17.88 -7.74 4.34
N VAL A 296 16.58 -7.59 4.48
CA VAL A 296 15.97 -6.38 4.99
C VAL A 296 16.06 -6.29 6.52
N ASN A 297 16.34 -7.41 7.22
CA ASN A 297 16.68 -7.51 8.65
C ASN A 297 15.98 -6.45 9.54
N TYR A 298 14.66 -6.38 9.44
CA TYR A 298 13.84 -5.59 10.34
C TYR A 298 13.16 -6.57 11.30
N THR A 299 13.43 -6.38 12.59
CA THR A 299 12.88 -7.15 13.69
C THR A 299 11.39 -7.43 13.48
N LEU A 300 11.07 -8.71 13.22
CA LEU A 300 9.84 -9.51 13.31
C LEU A 300 8.56 -8.90 13.95
N ARG A 301 8.27 -7.61 13.81
CA ARG A 301 7.18 -6.93 14.53
C ARG A 301 5.98 -6.58 13.68
N CYS A 302 6.07 -6.54 12.35
CA CYS A 302 4.89 -6.31 11.50
C CYS A 302 3.96 -7.53 11.44
N PHE A 303 4.45 -8.74 11.76
CA PHE A 303 3.68 -10.00 11.68
C PHE A 303 2.98 -10.40 12.97
N LEU A 304 3.29 -9.75 14.09
CA LEU A 304 2.64 -10.05 15.37
C LEU A 304 1.25 -9.42 15.51
N TRP A 305 0.81 -8.64 14.52
CA TRP A 305 -0.43 -7.84 14.62
C TRP A 305 -1.62 -8.55 13.96
N TRP A 306 -1.43 -9.75 13.42
CA TRP A 306 -2.51 -10.50 12.79
C TRP A 306 -2.30 -12.02 12.90
N ARG A 307 -1.39 -12.46 13.77
CA ARG A 307 -1.30 -13.86 14.17
C ARG A 307 -2.16 -14.06 15.40
N MET A 308 -2.95 -15.14 15.34
CA MET A 308 -4.15 -15.45 16.13
C MET A 308 -5.36 -14.71 15.62
#